data_AF-A0A7W8QPE1-F1
#
_entry.id   AF-A0A7W8QPE1-F1
#
_cell.length_a   1.000
_cell.length_b   1.000
_cell.length_c   1.000
_cell.angle_alpha   90.00
_cell.angle_beta   90.00
_cell.angle_gamma   90.00
#
_symmetry.space_group_name_H-M   'P 1'
#
loop_
_entity.id
_entity.type
_entity.pdbx_description
1 polymer ?
#
loop_
_entity_poly.entity_id
_entity_poly.type
_entity_poly.pdbx_seq_one_letter_code
_entity_poly.pdbx_strand_id
1 'polypeptide(L)'
;MSTFAAKYGGMDTAGIDLRQATEEVARSIEELDGKVKAIKSEWVGDAAEQYEIAIANWRKNVDDMRVLLTSAQVSLDDIVERYRRGDLGEAKVWNAKK
;
A
#
# COMPACT_ATOMS: atom_id res chain seq x y z
N MET A 1 -18.47 1.39 20.83
CA MET A 1 -17.53 0.39 20.29
C MET A 1 -17.82 -0.05 18.83
N SER A 2 -19.06 -0.17 18.35
CA SER A 2 -19.38 -0.81 17.04
C SER A 2 -18.88 -0.06 15.78
N THR A 3 -19.02 1.27 15.70
CA THR A 3 -18.71 2.02 14.47
C THR A 3 -17.21 2.14 14.17
N PHE A 4 -16.36 2.31 15.18
CA PHE A 4 -14.91 2.39 14.99
C PHE A 4 -14.33 1.06 14.51
N ALA A 5 -14.73 -0.05 15.14
CA ALA A 5 -14.29 -1.39 14.74
C ALA A 5 -14.71 -1.74 13.30
N ALA A 6 -15.93 -1.38 12.90
CA ALA A 6 -16.41 -1.58 11.53
C ALA A 6 -15.60 -0.76 10.50
N LYS A 7 -15.33 0.52 10.80
CA LYS A 7 -14.51 1.38 9.93
C LYS A 7 -13.08 0.86 9.80
N TYR A 8 -12.48 0.41 10.91
CA TYR A 8 -11.15 -0.19 10.90
C TYR A 8 -11.10 -1.46 10.07
N GLY A 9 -12.05 -2.39 10.25
CA GLY A 9 -12.09 -3.62 9.44
C GLY A 9 -12.25 -3.34 7.94
N GLY A 10 -13.01 -2.30 7.57
CA GLY A 10 -13.09 -1.84 6.18
C GLY A 10 -11.77 -1.26 5.66
N MET A 11 -11.04 -0.50 6.48
CA MET A 11 -9.73 0.05 6.12
C MET A 11 -8.65 -1.03 5.98
N ASP A 12 -8.65 -2.04 6.86
CA ASP A 12 -7.74 -3.18 6.78
C ASP A 12 -7.96 -3.98 5.48
N THR A 13 -9.23 -4.26 5.15
CA THR A 13 -9.61 -4.91 3.88
C THR A 13 -9.13 -4.10 2.67
N ALA A 14 -9.42 -2.79 2.65
CA ALA A 14 -8.97 -1.92 1.56
C ALA A 14 -7.43 -1.87 1.44
N GLY A 15 -6.70 -1.93 2.57
CA GLY A 15 -5.25 -2.00 2.57
C GLY A 15 -4.70 -3.32 2.01
N ILE A 16 -5.39 -4.44 2.24
CA ILE A 16 -5.05 -5.73 1.63
C ILE A 16 -5.30 -5.67 0.12
N ASP A 17 -6.46 -5.19 -0.31
CA ASP A 17 -6.83 -5.09 -1.72
C ASP A 17 -5.85 -4.19 -2.50
N LEU A 18 -5.47 -3.03 -1.93
CA LEU A 18 -4.51 -2.13 -2.55
C LEU A 18 -3.11 -2.73 -2.65
N ARG A 19 -2.68 -3.54 -1.67
CA ARG A 19 -1.43 -4.28 -1.76
C ARG A 19 -1.47 -5.32 -2.85
N GLN A 20 -2.56 -6.08 -2.95
CA GLN A 20 -2.72 -7.05 -4.02
C GLN A 20 -2.67 -6.38 -5.39
N ALA A 21 -3.42 -5.29 -5.57
CA ALA A 21 -3.41 -4.51 -6.81
C ALA A 21 -2.01 -3.95 -7.13
N THR A 22 -1.26 -3.49 -6.12
CA THR A 22 0.13 -3.03 -6.29
C THR A 22 1.03 -4.15 -6.82
N GLU A 23 0.89 -5.36 -6.29
CA GLU A 23 1.66 -6.52 -6.78
C GLU A 23 1.20 -7.01 -8.17
N GLU A 24 -0.07 -6.86 -8.52
CA GLU A 24 -0.57 -7.12 -9.87
C GLU A 24 0.02 -6.15 -10.90
N VAL A 25 0.11 -4.86 -10.55
CA VAL A 25 0.79 -3.85 -11.36
C VAL A 25 2.27 -4.17 -11.52
N ALA A 26 2.94 -4.54 -10.42
CA ALA A 26 4.35 -4.94 -10.45
C ALA A 26 4.60 -6.10 -11.42
N ARG A 27 3.79 -7.16 -11.35
CA ARG A 27 3.89 -8.30 -12.29
C ARG A 27 3.66 -7.87 -13.73
N SER A 28 2.66 -7.04 -13.98
CA SER A 28 2.36 -6.54 -15.33
C SER A 28 3.51 -5.73 -15.93
N ILE A 29 4.21 -4.95 -15.11
CA ILE A 29 5.42 -4.21 -15.53
C ILE A 29 6.54 -5.17 -15.93
N GLU A 30 6.80 -6.21 -15.13
CA GLU A 30 7.85 -7.19 -15.43
C GLU A 30 7.51 -8.06 -16.66
N GLU A 31 6.24 -8.42 -16.84
CA GLU A 31 5.78 -9.10 -18.05
C GLU A 31 5.96 -8.23 -19.30
N LEU A 32 5.67 -6.93 -19.20
CA LEU A 32 5.90 -5.97 -20.28
C LEU A 32 7.40 -5.84 -20.58
N ASP A 33 8.26 -5.75 -19.56
CA ASP A 33 9.72 -5.71 -19.70
C ASP A 33 10.27 -6.93 -20.43
N GLY A 34 9.81 -8.13 -20.05
CA GLY A 34 10.20 -9.37 -20.71
C GLY A 34 9.85 -9.36 -22.21
N LYS A 35 8.65 -8.89 -22.56
CA LYS A 35 8.21 -8.77 -23.96
C LYS A 35 9.02 -7.72 -24.72
N VAL A 36 9.28 -6.56 -24.10
CA VAL A 36 10.03 -5.48 -24.75
C VAL A 36 11.48 -5.87 -24.97
N LYS A 37 12.14 -6.49 -23.99
CA LYS A 37 13.53 -6.97 -24.14
C LYS A 37 13.71 -7.92 -25.33
N ALA A 38 12.70 -8.73 -25.66
CA ALA A 38 12.74 -9.63 -26.80
C ALA A 38 12.75 -8.91 -28.16
N ILE A 39 12.18 -7.70 -28.25
CA ILE A 39 12.09 -6.89 -29.48
C ILE A 39 12.97 -5.64 -29.44
N LYS A 40 13.62 -5.36 -28.30
CA LYS A 40 14.36 -4.12 -28.06
C LYS A 40 15.50 -3.91 -29.05
N SER A 41 16.11 -4.98 -29.55
CA SER A 41 17.16 -4.90 -30.59
C SER A 41 16.66 -4.35 -31.92
N GLU A 42 15.35 -4.35 -32.17
CA GLU A 42 14.73 -3.82 -33.39
C GLU A 42 14.38 -2.33 -33.26
N TRP A 43 14.48 -1.77 -32.06
CA TRP A 43 14.14 -0.37 -31.81
C TRP A 43 15.30 0.52 -32.26
N VAL A 44 15.00 1.48 -33.12
CA VAL A 44 15.97 2.44 -33.65
C VAL A 44 15.82 3.78 -32.94
N GLY A 45 16.93 4.41 -32.55
CA GLY A 45 16.95 5.75 -31.96
C GLY A 45 16.50 5.81 -30.49
N ASP A 46 15.91 6.94 -30.10
CA ASP A 46 15.64 7.32 -28.70
C ASP A 46 14.57 6.46 -27.99
N ALA A 47 13.82 5.64 -28.73
CA ALA A 47 12.74 4.83 -28.17
C ALA A 47 13.21 3.85 -27.08
N ALA A 48 14.39 3.25 -27.28
CA ALA A 48 14.99 2.35 -26.31
C ALA A 48 15.37 3.07 -25.02
N GLU A 49 15.90 4.28 -25.12
CA GLU A 49 16.28 5.10 -23.97
C GLU A 49 15.04 5.58 -23.20
N GLN A 50 14.03 6.10 -23.89
CA GLN A 50 12.79 6.56 -23.26
C GLN A 50 12.05 5.44 -22.52
N TYR A 51 12.10 4.22 -23.05
CA TYR A 51 11.52 3.06 -22.38
C TYR A 51 12.27 2.68 -21.10
N GLU A 52 13.61 2.69 -21.12
CA GLU A 52 14.41 2.45 -19.91
C GLU A 52 14.10 3.48 -18.81
N ILE A 53 13.88 4.73 -19.19
CA ILE A 53 13.43 5.78 -18.24
C ILE A 53 12.03 5.45 -17.72
N ALA A 54 11.09 5.09 -18.60
CA ALA A 54 9.72 4.80 -18.23
C ALA A 54 9.62 3.61 -17.26
N ILE A 55 10.32 2.51 -17.55
CA ILE A 55 10.29 1.31 -16.70
C ILE A 55 10.93 1.57 -15.33
N ALA A 56 12.03 2.34 -15.29
CA ALA A 56 12.65 2.72 -14.03
C ALA A 56 11.69 3.55 -13.17
N ASN A 57 10.98 4.50 -13.78
CA ASN A 57 9.98 5.32 -13.09
C ASN A 57 8.78 4.48 -12.61
N TRP A 58 8.28 3.54 -13.42
CA TRP A 58 7.19 2.66 -13.01
C TRP A 58 7.57 1.75 -11.85
N ARG A 59 8.75 1.15 -11.88
CA ARG A 59 9.28 0.34 -10.76
C ARG A 59 9.41 1.17 -9.48
N LYS A 60 9.97 2.39 -9.59
CA LYS A 60 10.05 3.32 -8.46
C LYS A 60 8.67 3.63 -7.87
N ASN A 61 7.68 3.91 -8.70
CA ASN A 61 6.33 4.22 -8.22
C ASN A 61 5.67 3.02 -7.52
N VAL A 62 5.95 1.78 -7.96
CA VAL A 62 5.50 0.56 -7.26
C VAL A 62 6.13 0.48 -5.88
N ASP A 63 7.44 0.74 -5.77
CA ASP A 63 8.12 0.73 -4.47
C ASP A 63 7.60 1.84 -3.55
N ASP A 64 7.34 3.03 -4.09
CA ASP A 64 6.72 4.12 -3.34
C ASP A 64 5.31 3.72 -2.83
N MET A 65 4.50 3.04 -3.64
CA MET A 65 3.20 2.52 -3.19
C MET A 65 3.33 1.48 -2.07
N ARG A 66 4.31 0.56 -2.16
CA ARG A 66 4.58 -0.42 -1.10
C ARG A 66 4.93 0.26 0.22
N VAL A 67 5.77 1.30 0.17
CA VAL A 67 6.17 2.09 1.35
C VAL A 67 4.96 2.82 1.93
N LEU A 68 4.17 3.49 1.10
CA LEU A 68 2.99 4.23 1.53
C LEU A 68 1.96 3.32 2.19
N LEU A 69 1.66 2.16 1.59
CA LEU A 69 0.71 1.19 2.14
C LEU A 69 1.20 0.60 3.48
N THR A 70 2.50 0.33 3.59
CA THR A 70 3.10 -0.11 4.86
C THR A 70 3.00 0.96 5.94
N SER A 71 3.33 2.21 5.61
CA SER A 71 3.22 3.34 6.54
C SER A 71 1.77 3.60 6.96
N ALA A 72 0.82 3.46 6.04
CA ALA A 72 -0.61 3.60 6.32
C ALA A 72 -1.08 2.51 7.31
N GLN A 73 -0.67 1.26 7.12
CA GLN A 73 -1.00 0.18 8.05
C GLN A 73 -0.46 0.46 9.46
N VAL A 74 0.82 0.83 9.59
CA VAL A 74 1.42 1.16 10.91
C VAL A 74 0.64 2.28 11.60
N SER A 75 0.22 3.30 10.84
CA SER A 75 -0.56 4.41 11.38
C SER A 75 -1.95 3.96 11.84
N LEU A 76 -2.60 3.07 11.09
CA LEU A 76 -3.90 2.50 11.47
C LEU A 76 -3.80 1.65 12.74
N ASP A 77 -2.75 0.84 12.86
CA ASP A 77 -2.49 0.02 14.04
C ASP A 77 -2.29 0.88 15.30
N ASP A 78 -1.51 1.97 15.20
CA ASP A 78 -1.31 2.93 16.31
C ASP A 78 -2.63 3.61 16.71
N ILE A 79 -3.47 4.00 15.74
CA ILE A 79 -4.80 4.59 16.02
C ILE A 79 -5.68 3.59 16.80
N VAL A 80 -5.70 2.32 16.40
CA VAL A 80 -6.47 1.29 17.11
C VAL A 80 -5.94 1.06 18.51
N GLU A 81 -4.62 1.01 18.69
CA GLU A 81 -4.02 0.82 19.99
C GLU A 81 -4.36 1.99 20.93
N ARG A 82 -4.23 3.23 20.45
CA ARG A 82 -4.63 4.44 21.19
C ARG A 82 -6.11 4.42 21.55
N TYR A 83 -6.98 4.05 20.62
CA TYR A 83 -8.41 3.95 20.88
C TYR A 83 -8.72 2.91 21.97
N ARG A 84 -8.13 1.69 21.88
CA ARG A 84 -8.29 0.63 22.89
C ARG A 84 -7.81 1.08 24.26
N ARG A 85 -6.65 1.73 24.34
CA ARG A 85 -6.11 2.26 25.61
C ARG A 85 -7.00 3.34 26.21
N GLY A 86 -7.51 4.26 25.38
CA GLY A 86 -8.42 5.33 25.81
C GLY A 86 -9.74 4.79 26.36
N ASP A 87 -10.38 3.86 25.65
CA ASP A 87 -11.64 3.24 26.07
C ASP A 87 -11.50 2.47 27.39
N LEU A 88 -10.40 1.72 27.55
CA LEU A 88 -10.07 1.04 28.82
C LEU A 88 -9.75 2.03 29.96
N GLY A 89 -9.19 3.19 29.65
CA GLY A 89 -8.91 4.26 30.60
C GLY A 89 -10.19 4.91 31.14
N GLU A 90 -11.07 5.33 30.24
CA GLU A 90 -12.37 5.92 30.59
C GLU A 90 -13.25 4.95 31.37
N ALA A 91 -13.30 3.67 30.96
CA ALA A 91 -14.05 2.64 31.68
C ALA A 91 -13.55 2.42 33.12
N LYS A 92 -12.24 2.53 33.36
CA LYS A 92 -11.65 2.42 34.72
C LYS A 92 -11.96 3.64 35.57
N VAL A 93 -11.85 4.85 35.00
CA VAL A 93 -12.15 6.10 35.71
C VAL A 93 -13.63 6.18 36.09
N TRP A 94 -14.52 5.70 35.22
CA TRP A 94 -15.96 5.72 35.50
C TRP A 94 -16.35 4.71 36.59
N ASN A 95 -15.75 3.52 36.60
CA ASN A 95 -15.97 2.53 37.67
C ASN A 95 -15.37 2.96 39.02
N ALA A 96 -14.32 3.78 39.03
CA ALA A 96 -13.73 4.30 40.26
C ALA A 96 -14.53 5.47 40.89
N LYS A 97 -15.47 6.07 40.14
CA LYS A 97 -16.34 7.16 40.62
C LYS A 97 -17.71 6.69 41.11
N LYS A 98 -17.95 5.38 41.17
CA LYS A 98 -19.19 4.77 41.64
C LYS A 98 -18.93 4.05 42.96
#